data_AF-G8R6K4-F1
#
_entry.id   AF-G8R6K4-F1
#
_cell.length_a   1.000
_cell.length_b   1.000
_cell.length_c   1.000
_cell.angle_alpha   90.00
_cell.angle_beta   90.00
_cell.angle_gamma   90.00
#
_symmetry.space_group_name_H-M   'P 1'
#
loop_
_entity.id
_entity.type
_entity.pdbx_description
1 polymer ?
#
loop_
_entity_poly.entity_id
_entity_poly.type
_entity_poly.pdbx_seq_one_letter_code
_entity_poly.pdbx_strand_id
1 'polypeptide(L)'
;MLFQIIFVFLVLALLLLILLLFTIKAGFQLQYLRLKSKKKEGKVWDILKFSGATAPDKKLRYEAFMLFPMLYPIVLDEKREELNNIKRRIKRIHIGIYVILIALIILAIYSEKLFPTTA
;
A
#
# COMPACT_ATOMS: atom_id res chain seq x y z
N MET A 1 9.57 -9.97 29.63
CA MET A 1 8.21 -9.40 29.50
C MET A 1 8.16 -8.03 28.83
N LEU A 2 8.72 -6.95 29.37
CA LEU A 2 8.63 -5.61 28.75
C LEU A 2 9.13 -5.59 27.29
N PHE A 3 10.32 -6.14 27.03
CA PHE A 3 10.87 -6.23 25.67
C PHE A 3 10.02 -7.06 24.70
N GLN A 4 9.38 -8.12 25.18
CA GLN A 4 8.47 -8.96 24.38
C GLN A 4 7.21 -8.18 23.99
N ILE A 5 6.65 -7.41 24.94
CA ILE A 5 5.50 -6.54 24.69
C ILE A 5 5.86 -5.47 23.64
N ILE A 6 6.99 -4.78 23.82
CA ILE A 6 7.47 -3.77 22.85
C ILE A 6 7.66 -4.39 21.46
N PHE A 7 8.25 -5.58 21.39
CA PHE A 7 8.44 -6.31 20.14
C PHE A 7 7.09 -6.60 19.45
N VAL A 8 6.11 -7.13 20.18
CA VAL A 8 4.78 -7.42 19.64
C VAL A 8 4.09 -6.16 19.13
N PHE A 9 4.14 -5.07 19.90
CA PHE A 9 3.57 -3.79 19.47
C PHE A 9 4.28 -3.22 18.23
N LEU A 10 5.61 -3.35 18.15
CA LEU A 10 6.37 -2.92 16.99
C LEU A 10 5.97 -3.71 15.73
N VAL A 11 5.90 -5.04 15.83
CA VAL A 11 5.47 -5.90 14.70
C VAL A 11 4.05 -5.54 14.27
N LEU A 12 3.12 -5.38 15.22
CA LEU A 12 1.75 -5.00 14.93
C LEU A 12 1.68 -3.62 14.24
N ALA A 13 2.44 -2.64 14.72
CA ALA A 13 2.50 -1.31 14.12
C ALA A 13 3.03 -1.35 12.68
N LEU A 14 4.06 -2.16 12.40
CA LEU A 14 4.60 -2.32 11.04
C LEU A 14 3.58 -3.01 10.11
N LEU A 15 2.85 -4.01 10.59
CA LEU A 15 1.78 -4.66 9.82
C LEU A 15 0.64 -3.69 9.49
N LEU A 16 0.19 -2.90 10.47
CA LEU A 16 -0.80 -1.85 10.26
C LEU A 16 -0.30 -0.78 9.28
N LEU A 17 0.98 -0.43 9.35
CA LEU A 17 1.61 0.52 8.43
C LEU A 17 1.62 -0.03 6.99
N ILE A 18 1.88 -1.33 6.77
CA ILE A 18 1.76 -1.96 5.45
C ILE A 18 0.33 -1.82 4.93
N LEU A 19 -0.69 -2.15 5.74
CA LEU A 19 -2.10 -2.04 5.35
C LEU A 19 -2.48 -0.60 4.99
N LEU A 20 -2.02 0.36 5.77
CA LEU A 20 -2.20 1.80 5.51
C LEU A 20 -1.57 2.21 4.18
N LEU A 21 -0.31 1.86 3.96
CA LEU A 21 0.41 2.16 2.71
C LEU A 21 -0.27 1.50 1.51
N PHE A 22 -0.72 0.26 1.65
CA PHE A 22 -1.44 -0.46 0.60
C PHE A 22 -2.78 0.22 0.25
N THR A 23 -3.49 0.74 1.26
CA THR A 23 -4.73 1.50 1.05
C THR A 23 -4.47 2.82 0.34
N ILE A 24 -3.44 3.55 0.77
CA ILE A 24 -3.01 4.81 0.12
C ILE A 24 -2.59 4.54 -1.33
N LYS A 25 -1.86 3.44 -1.59
CA LYS A 25 -1.50 2.98 -2.93
C LYS A 25 -2.75 2.79 -3.80
N ALA A 26 -3.75 2.05 -3.32
CA ALA A 26 -5.00 1.84 -4.04
C ALA A 26 -5.76 3.16 -4.32
N GLY A 27 -5.70 4.11 -3.40
CA GLY A 27 -6.21 5.47 -3.60
C GLY A 27 -5.52 6.21 -4.74
N PHE A 28 -4.19 6.18 -4.81
CA PHE A 28 -3.45 6.76 -5.94
C PHE A 28 -3.75 6.06 -7.26
N GLN A 29 -3.98 4.74 -7.24
CA GLN A 29 -4.37 3.99 -8.44
C GLN A 29 -5.74 4.40 -8.95
N LEU A 30 -6.67 4.69 -8.04
CA LEU A 30 -7.99 5.22 -8.40
C LEU A 30 -7.88 6.60 -9.02
N GLN A 31 -7.05 7.48 -8.45
CA GLN A 31 -6.75 8.80 -9.02
C GLN A 31 -6.15 8.68 -10.43
N TYR A 32 -5.22 7.75 -10.63
CA TYR A 32 -4.63 7.45 -11.94
C TYR A 32 -5.70 7.03 -12.96
N LEU A 33 -6.59 6.07 -12.63
CA LEU A 33 -7.64 5.63 -13.54
C LEU A 33 -8.65 6.74 -13.88
N ARG A 34 -8.98 7.59 -12.90
CA ARG A 34 -9.85 8.76 -13.12
C ARG A 34 -9.23 9.75 -14.08
N LEU A 35 -7.99 10.17 -13.84
CA LEU A 35 -7.29 11.10 -14.72
C LEU A 35 -7.03 10.51 -16.10
N LYS A 36 -6.73 9.20 -16.18
CA LYS A 36 -6.61 8.48 -17.45
C LYS A 36 -7.89 8.61 -18.27
N SER A 37 -9.04 8.46 -17.61
CA SER A 37 -10.39 8.61 -18.18
C SER A 37 -10.88 10.06 -18.31
N LYS A 38 -9.99 11.07 -18.16
CA LYS A 38 -10.31 12.52 -18.19
C LYS A 38 -11.36 12.95 -17.15
N LYS A 39 -11.48 12.22 -16.05
CA LYS A 39 -12.30 12.58 -14.88
C LYS A 39 -11.44 13.34 -13.86
N LYS A 40 -12.08 14.05 -12.93
CA LYS A 40 -11.41 14.69 -11.80
C LYS A 40 -10.66 13.64 -10.97
N GLU A 41 -9.45 13.97 -10.52
CA GLU A 41 -8.59 13.10 -9.69
C GLU A 41 -9.32 12.59 -8.43
N GLY A 42 -9.98 13.50 -7.71
CA GLY A 42 -10.62 13.22 -6.43
C GLY A 42 -9.62 12.98 -5.31
N LYS A 43 -10.05 12.36 -4.20
CA LYS A 43 -9.21 12.15 -2.99
C LYS A 43 -8.69 10.70 -2.94
N VAL A 44 -7.49 10.51 -2.40
CA VAL A 44 -6.89 9.18 -2.17
C VAL A 44 -7.82 8.28 -1.34
N TRP A 45 -8.45 8.81 -0.29
CA TRP A 45 -9.36 8.08 0.58
C TRP A 45 -10.71 7.72 -0.05
N ASP A 46 -11.01 8.16 -1.27
CA ASP A 46 -12.23 7.77 -1.97
C ASP A 46 -12.29 6.27 -2.27
N ILE A 47 -11.15 5.55 -2.22
CA ILE A 47 -11.07 4.09 -2.36
C ILE A 47 -11.88 3.35 -1.28
N LEU A 48 -12.02 3.95 -0.09
CA LEU A 48 -12.74 3.35 1.06
C LEU A 48 -14.24 3.70 1.11
N LYS A 49 -14.74 4.58 0.24
CA LYS A 49 -16.12 5.11 0.33
C LYS A 49 -17.16 4.17 -0.27
N PHE A 50 -17.45 3.03 0.35
CA PHE A 50 -18.37 2.04 -0.21
C PHE A 50 -19.87 2.40 -0.12
N SER A 51 -20.26 3.24 0.83
CA SER A 51 -21.66 3.69 0.98
C SER A 51 -22.08 4.60 -0.18
N GLY A 52 -23.19 4.26 -0.85
CA GLY A 52 -23.75 5.06 -1.96
C GLY A 52 -23.00 4.99 -3.29
N ALA A 53 -22.00 4.11 -3.45
CA ALA A 53 -21.25 3.99 -4.70
C ALA A 53 -22.07 3.27 -5.79
N THR A 54 -22.14 3.87 -6.98
CA THR A 54 -22.77 3.26 -8.16
C THR A 54 -21.99 2.03 -8.62
N ALA A 55 -22.63 1.10 -9.34
CA ALA A 55 -21.95 -0.10 -9.87
C ALA A 55 -20.68 0.22 -10.71
N PRO A 56 -20.67 1.27 -11.56
CA PRO A 56 -19.45 1.71 -12.24
C PRO A 56 -18.33 2.17 -11.29
N ASP A 57 -18.66 2.86 -10.20
CA ASP A 57 -17.66 3.32 -9.23
C ASP A 57 -17.02 2.15 -8.47
N LYS A 58 -17.82 1.14 -8.12
CA LYS A 58 -17.32 -0.09 -7.50
C LYS A 58 -16.35 -0.83 -8.42
N LYS A 59 -16.70 -0.95 -9.71
CA LYS A 59 -15.82 -1.58 -10.72
C LYS A 59 -14.50 -0.82 -10.85
N LEU A 60 -14.54 0.51 -10.93
CA LEU A 60 -13.34 1.33 -11.07
C LEU A 60 -12.39 1.19 -9.87
N ARG A 61 -12.94 1.05 -8.65
CA ARG A 61 -12.15 0.82 -7.44
C ARG A 61 -11.52 -0.56 -7.40
N TYR A 62 -12.23 -1.57 -7.86
CA TYR A 62 -11.68 -2.92 -7.97
C TYR A 62 -10.53 -2.96 -8.98
N GLU A 63 -10.71 -2.31 -10.14
CA GLU A 63 -9.65 -2.16 -11.13
C GLU A 63 -8.45 -1.37 -10.56
N ALA A 64 -8.71 -0.29 -9.82
CA ALA A 64 -7.66 0.47 -9.15
C ALA A 64 -6.84 -0.41 -8.19
N PHE A 65 -7.50 -1.23 -7.38
CA PHE A 65 -6.85 -2.12 -6.42
C PHE A 65 -5.92 -3.14 -7.09
N MET A 66 -6.28 -3.62 -8.29
CA MET A 66 -5.49 -4.59 -9.05
C MET A 66 -4.40 -3.98 -9.92
N LEU A 67 -4.46 -2.67 -10.17
CA LEU A 67 -3.47 -1.98 -10.99
C LEU A 67 -2.08 -2.08 -10.34
N PHE A 68 -1.01 -1.94 -11.14
CA PHE A 68 0.40 -1.95 -10.70
C PHE A 68 0.68 -2.98 -9.59
N PRO A 69 0.65 -4.28 -9.92
CA PRO A 69 0.96 -5.33 -8.96
C PRO A 69 2.34 -5.10 -8.35
N MET A 70 2.49 -5.44 -7.06
CA MET A 70 3.80 -5.36 -6.42
C MET A 70 4.78 -6.31 -7.10
N LEU A 71 6.08 -5.99 -7.03
CA LEU A 71 7.20 -6.72 -7.65
C LEU A 71 7.28 -6.63 -9.17
N TYR A 72 6.34 -5.95 -9.82
CA TYR A 72 6.40 -5.63 -11.25
C TYR A 72 6.88 -4.20 -11.49
N PRO A 73 7.56 -3.94 -12.62
CA PRO A 73 8.00 -2.60 -12.97
C PRO A 73 6.81 -1.67 -13.23
N ILE A 74 6.93 -0.43 -12.74
CA ILE A 74 6.02 0.66 -13.08
C ILE A 74 6.71 1.52 -14.15
N VAL A 75 6.27 1.36 -15.40
CA VAL A 75 6.81 2.09 -16.56
C VAL A 75 6.30 3.53 -16.55
N LEU A 76 7.19 4.52 -16.68
CA LEU A 76 6.90 5.95 -16.69
C LEU A 76 6.89 6.49 -18.13
N ASP A 77 5.88 6.11 -18.90
CA ASP A 77 5.74 6.33 -20.34
C ASP A 77 4.48 7.11 -20.72
N GLU A 78 3.81 7.75 -19.74
CA GLU A 78 2.60 8.51 -20.03
C GLU A 78 2.94 9.82 -20.72
N LYS A 79 2.19 10.18 -21.76
CA LYS A 79 2.29 11.51 -22.41
C LYS A 79 1.94 12.66 -21.45
N ARG A 80 1.11 12.38 -20.43
CA ARG A 80 0.68 13.37 -19.43
C ARG A 80 1.51 13.22 -18.17
N GLU A 81 2.27 14.25 -17.83
CA GLU A 81 3.20 14.22 -16.69
C GLU A 81 2.49 14.02 -15.34
N GLU A 82 1.24 14.48 -15.21
CA GLU A 82 0.40 14.22 -14.03
C GLU A 82 0.24 12.72 -13.74
N LEU A 83 0.08 11.91 -14.79
CA LEU A 83 -0.05 10.45 -14.65
C LEU A 83 1.28 9.81 -14.24
N ASN A 84 2.40 10.27 -14.80
CA ASN A 84 3.74 9.84 -14.39
C ASN A 84 4.03 10.21 -12.93
N ASN A 85 3.58 11.39 -12.48
CA ASN A 85 3.72 11.81 -11.09
C ASN A 85 2.98 10.88 -10.13
N ILE A 86 1.78 10.42 -10.49
CA ILE A 86 1.06 9.40 -9.71
C ILE A 86 1.80 8.07 -9.74
N LYS A 87 2.25 7.60 -10.91
CA LYS A 87 3.06 6.37 -11.02
C LYS A 87 4.31 6.42 -10.14
N ARG A 88 5.02 7.57 -10.07
CA ARG A 88 6.16 7.78 -9.17
C ARG A 88 5.78 7.69 -7.69
N ARG A 89 4.62 8.25 -7.29
CA ARG A 89 4.10 8.13 -5.91
C ARG A 89 3.83 6.66 -5.55
N ILE A 90 3.17 5.92 -6.43
CA ILE A 90 2.89 4.49 -6.26
C ILE A 90 4.21 3.70 -6.13
N LYS A 91 5.20 3.99 -7.00
CA LYS A 91 6.53 3.37 -6.92
C LYS A 91 7.23 3.62 -5.58
N ARG A 92 7.15 4.84 -5.03
CA ARG A 92 7.70 5.13 -3.69
C ARG A 92 7.01 4.33 -2.60
N ILE A 93 5.69 4.16 -2.68
CA ILE A 93 4.94 3.33 -1.73
C ILE A 93 5.36 1.86 -1.83
N HIS A 94 5.54 1.32 -3.04
CA HIS A 94 6.08 -0.03 -3.23
C HIS A 94 7.42 -0.21 -2.52
N ILE A 95 8.37 0.73 -2.75
CA ILE A 95 9.67 0.72 -2.10
C ILE A 95 9.52 0.75 -0.57
N GLY A 96 8.66 1.62 -0.05
CA GLY A 96 8.37 1.70 1.39
C GLY A 96 7.85 0.38 1.97
N ILE A 97 6.89 -0.27 1.29
CA ILE A 97 6.37 -1.58 1.69
C ILE A 97 7.50 -2.63 1.68
N TYR A 98 8.36 -2.64 0.67
CA TYR A 98 9.49 -3.58 0.61
C TYR A 98 10.46 -3.40 1.77
N VAL A 99 10.78 -2.16 2.13
CA VAL A 99 11.64 -1.86 3.29
C VAL A 99 11.01 -2.37 4.59
N ILE A 100 9.70 -2.17 4.77
CA ILE A 100 9.01 -2.67 5.98
C ILE A 100 8.97 -4.20 6.01
N LEU A 101 8.75 -4.86 4.87
CA LEU A 101 8.80 -6.32 4.78
C LEU A 101 10.19 -6.87 5.14
N ILE A 102 11.26 -6.24 4.66
CA ILE A 102 12.64 -6.61 5.04
C ILE A 102 12.84 -6.45 6.55
N ALA A 103 12.37 -5.34 7.13
CA ALA A 103 12.45 -5.13 8.58
C ALA A 103 11.66 -6.20 9.36
N LEU A 104 10.48 -6.60 8.90
CA LEU A 104 9.70 -7.68 9.51
C LEU A 104 10.42 -9.03 9.44
N ILE A 105 11.06 -9.36 8.31
CA ILE A 105 11.86 -10.58 8.17
C ILE A 105 13.00 -10.57 9.18
N ILE A 106 13.72 -9.45 9.31
CA ILE A 106 14.79 -9.30 10.30
C ILE A 106 14.21 -9.51 11.71
N LEU A 107 13.13 -8.82 12.07
CA LEU A 107 12.49 -8.97 13.38
C LEU A 107 12.05 -10.41 13.66
N ALA A 108 11.53 -11.12 12.66
CA ALA A 108 11.14 -12.52 12.78
C ALA A 108 12.34 -13.42 13.13
N ILE A 109 13.48 -13.24 12.46
CA ILE A 109 14.73 -13.99 12.76
C ILE A 109 15.20 -13.71 14.21
N TYR A 110 15.08 -12.47 14.67
CA TYR A 110 15.47 -12.11 16.04
C TYR A 110 14.44 -12.50 17.10
N SER A 111 13.23 -12.92 16.69
CA SER A 111 12.16 -13.26 17.62
C SER A 111 12.52 -14.48 18.49
N GLU A 112 13.26 -15.45 17.95
CA GLU A 112 13.73 -16.65 18.67
C GLU A 112 14.61 -16.30 19.89
N LYS A 113 15.34 -15.18 19.83
CA LYS A 113 16.17 -14.70 20.95
C LYS A 113 15.34 -14.05 22.06
N LEU A 114 14.20 -13.48 21.71
CA LEU A 114 13.31 -12.74 22.62
C LEU A 114 12.22 -13.64 23.22
N PHE A 115 11.87 -14.72 22.53
CA PHE A 115 10.93 -15.75 22.94
C PHE A 115 11.64 -17.10 22.96
N PRO A 116 12.55 -17.35 23.93
CA PRO A 116 13.20 -18.64 24.03
C PRO A 116 12.12 -19.71 24.28
N THR A 117 12.01 -20.66 23.35
CA THR A 117 11.26 -21.88 23.58
C THR A 117 11.98 -22.65 24.68
N THR A 118 11.42 -22.60 25.89
CA THR A 118 11.80 -23.55 26.95
C THR A 118 11.45 -24.94 26.45
N ALA A 119 12.44 -25.66 25.93
CA ALA A 119 12.41 -27.12 25.89
C ALA A 119 12.75 -27.65 27.28
#